data_AF-A0AAU8DEX2-F1
#
_entry.id   AF-A0AAU8DEX2-F1
#
_cell.length_a   1.000
_cell.length_b   1.000
_cell.length_c   1.000
_cell.angle_alpha   90.00
_cell.angle_beta   90.00
_cell.angle_gamma   90.00
#
_symmetry.space_group_name_H-M   'P 1'
#
loop_
_entity.id
_entity.type
_entity.pdbx_description
1 polymer ?
#
loop_
_entity_poly.entity_id
_entity_poly.type
_entity_poly.pdbx_seq_one_letter_code
_entity_poly.pdbx_strand_id
1 'polypeptide(L)'
;MTRATHSILLAACFPLFALLSTAAVHSQSSGPHLQLPIDQLKHVYLACEREAAKGGLDTGEIMHCSVLYEELKRRAFDGNFKQLKTWADTQIAAEGY
;
A
#
# COMPACT_ATOMS: atom_id res chain seq x y z
N MET A 1 -18.47 -55.16 -37.30
CA MET A 1 -19.54 -55.10 -38.31
C MET A 1 -20.78 -54.49 -37.67
N THR A 2 -21.31 -53.45 -38.31
CA THR A 2 -22.42 -52.52 -38.01
C THR A 2 -23.71 -53.07 -37.37
N ARG A 3 -24.35 -52.33 -36.42
CA ARG A 3 -25.64 -51.61 -36.66
C ARG A 3 -26.19 -50.78 -35.47
N ALA A 4 -26.73 -49.61 -35.83
CA ALA A 4 -27.93 -48.89 -35.32
C ALA A 4 -27.95 -48.37 -33.86
N THR A 5 -27.75 -47.06 -33.62
CA THR A 5 -28.75 -45.95 -33.64
C THR A 5 -29.90 -46.09 -32.64
N HIS A 6 -29.79 -45.35 -31.52
CA HIS A 6 -30.94 -44.81 -30.79
C HIS A 6 -30.73 -43.31 -30.59
N SER A 7 -31.53 -42.53 -31.31
CA SER A 7 -31.82 -41.12 -31.03
C SER A 7 -32.50 -41.00 -29.67
N ILE A 8 -32.24 -39.91 -28.94
CA ILE A 8 -33.24 -39.01 -28.31
C ILE A 8 -32.50 -37.98 -27.45
N LEU A 9 -32.51 -36.75 -27.98
CA LEU A 9 -32.61 -35.44 -27.32
C LEU A 9 -32.37 -35.37 -25.81
N LEU A 10 -31.44 -34.48 -25.40
CA LEU A 10 -31.65 -33.59 -24.25
C LEU A 10 -30.70 -32.39 -24.33
N ALA A 11 -31.32 -31.26 -24.67
CA ALA A 11 -31.08 -29.90 -24.18
C ALA A 11 -29.63 -29.38 -24.00
N ALA A 12 -29.30 -28.39 -24.82
CA ALA A 12 -28.24 -27.42 -24.58
C ALA A 12 -28.37 -26.77 -23.19
N CYS A 13 -27.26 -26.62 -22.47
CA CYS A 13 -27.17 -25.68 -21.35
C CYS A 13 -25.80 -24.97 -21.34
N PHE A 14 -25.83 -23.74 -21.87
CA PHE A 14 -25.04 -22.55 -21.52
C PHE A 14 -23.53 -22.66 -21.23
N PRO A 15 -22.65 -22.12 -22.11
CA PRO A 15 -21.32 -21.72 -21.69
C PRO A 15 -21.43 -20.34 -21.00
N LEU A 16 -21.48 -20.32 -19.67
CA LEU A 16 -21.54 -19.07 -18.91
C LEU A 16 -20.61 -19.14 -17.69
N PHE A 17 -19.33 -18.83 -17.90
CA PHE A 17 -18.45 -18.35 -16.83
C PHE A 17 -17.73 -17.10 -17.32
N ALA A 18 -18.54 -16.07 -17.59
CA ALA A 18 -18.07 -14.70 -17.69
C ALA A 18 -17.92 -14.14 -16.26
N LEU A 19 -16.91 -13.28 -16.08
CA LEU A 19 -16.68 -12.37 -14.94
C LEU A 19 -16.06 -13.00 -13.69
N LEU A 20 -14.77 -13.36 -13.78
CA LEU A 20 -13.87 -13.15 -12.63
C LEU A 20 -13.57 -11.65 -12.54
N SER A 21 -14.50 -10.88 -11.96
CA SER A 21 -14.20 -9.56 -11.43
C SER A 21 -13.29 -9.77 -10.22
N THR A 22 -11.99 -9.55 -10.38
CA THR A 22 -11.06 -9.43 -9.26
C THR A 22 -11.59 -8.33 -8.34
N ALA A 23 -12.03 -8.73 -7.15
CA ALA A 23 -12.39 -7.80 -6.09
C ALA A 23 -11.22 -6.82 -5.92
N ALA A 24 -11.50 -5.52 -6.06
CA ALA A 24 -10.57 -4.50 -5.64
C ALA A 24 -10.27 -4.75 -4.15
N VAL A 25 -9.06 -5.21 -3.84
CA VAL A 25 -8.56 -5.25 -2.47
C VAL A 25 -8.38 -3.80 -2.05
N HIS A 26 -9.45 -3.20 -1.54
CA HIS A 26 -9.36 -1.99 -0.75
C HIS A 26 -8.75 -2.42 0.59
N SER A 27 -7.41 -2.40 0.68
CA SER A 27 -6.72 -2.41 1.97
C SER A 27 -7.07 -1.11 2.69
N GLN A 28 -8.27 -1.06 3.28
CA GLN A 28 -8.59 -0.08 4.30
C GLN A 28 -7.78 -0.47 5.53
N SER A 29 -6.56 0.03 5.62
CA SER A 29 -5.76 -0.02 6.83
C SER A 29 -6.47 0.84 7.88
N SER A 30 -7.42 0.25 8.60
CA SER A 30 -8.06 0.83 9.78
C SER A 30 -7.11 0.78 10.98
N GLY A 31 -5.86 1.18 10.79
CA GLY A 31 -4.94 1.43 11.89
C GLY A 31 -5.40 2.68 12.67
N PRO A 32 -4.88 2.89 13.90
CA PRO A 32 -5.10 4.13 14.62
C PRO A 32 -4.71 5.30 13.70
N HIS A 33 -5.69 6.08 13.25
CA HIS A 33 -5.42 7.24 12.42
C HIS A 33 -4.61 8.22 13.24
N LEU A 34 -3.33 8.38 12.90
CA LEU A 34 -2.44 9.30 13.59
C LEU A 34 -2.90 10.73 13.29
N GLN A 35 -3.57 11.38 14.26
CA GLN A 35 -4.24 12.67 14.06
C GLN A 35 -3.31 13.89 14.10
N LEU A 36 -2.01 13.71 13.82
CA LEU A 36 -1.07 14.83 13.78
C LEU A 36 -1.33 15.72 12.54
N PRO A 37 -1.22 17.06 12.63
CA PRO A 37 -1.17 17.94 11.46
C PRO A 37 -0.05 17.54 10.49
N ILE A 38 -0.22 17.84 9.19
CA ILE A 38 0.76 17.44 8.15
C ILE A 38 2.17 17.98 8.45
N ASP A 39 2.29 19.22 8.92
CA ASP A 39 3.61 19.80 9.22
C ASP A 39 4.29 19.11 10.40
N GLN A 40 3.50 18.67 11.39
CA GLN A 40 4.03 17.89 12.50
C GLN A 40 4.42 16.47 12.04
N LEU A 41 3.66 15.83 11.15
CA LEU A 41 4.05 14.56 10.53
C LEU A 41 5.38 14.69 9.80
N LYS A 42 5.57 15.75 9.00
CA LYS A 42 6.83 16.02 8.30
C LYS A 42 7.99 16.16 9.29
N HIS A 43 7.80 16.94 10.34
CA HIS A 43 8.84 17.17 11.35
C HIS A 43 9.27 15.88 12.06
N VAL A 44 8.30 15.08 12.54
CA VAL A 44 8.58 13.84 13.26
C VAL A 44 9.15 12.78 12.30
N TYR A 45 8.66 12.70 11.06
CA TYR A 45 9.23 11.82 10.04
C TYR A 45 10.71 12.13 9.76
N LEU A 46 11.10 13.40 9.62
CA LEU A 46 12.51 13.75 9.44
C LEU A 46 13.37 13.38 10.66
N ALA A 47 12.80 13.42 11.87
CA ALA A 47 13.50 12.92 13.05
C ALA A 47 13.73 11.40 12.97
N CYS A 48 12.71 10.64 12.56
CA CYS A 48 12.85 9.21 12.27
C CYS A 48 13.94 8.92 11.25
N GLU A 49 14.00 9.66 10.14
CA GLU A 49 15.04 9.47 9.11
C GLU A 49 16.45 9.69 9.67
N ARG A 50 16.64 10.73 10.50
CA ARG A 50 17.93 11.01 11.14
C ARG A 50 18.36 9.90 12.10
N GLU A 51 17.45 9.41 12.93
CA GLU A 51 17.78 8.33 13.87
C GLU A 51 17.97 6.98 13.17
N ALA A 52 17.21 6.72 12.10
CA ALA A 52 17.43 5.56 11.23
C ALA A 52 18.82 5.61 10.58
N ALA A 53 19.24 6.78 10.07
CA ALA A 53 20.57 6.95 9.47
C ALA A 53 21.72 6.70 10.45
N LYS A 54 21.51 6.98 11.75
CA LYS A 54 22.47 6.67 12.82
C LYS A 54 22.45 5.19 13.25
N GLY A 55 21.45 4.42 12.81
CA GLY A 55 21.22 3.05 13.27
C GLY A 55 20.76 2.97 14.73
N GLY A 56 20.20 4.06 15.27
CA GLY A 56 19.86 4.20 16.70
C GLY A 56 18.47 3.72 17.10
N LEU A 57 17.66 3.28 16.13
CA LEU A 57 16.27 2.91 16.38
C LEU A 57 16.14 1.48 16.91
N ASP A 58 15.41 1.31 18.01
CA ASP A 58 14.93 -0.01 18.44
C ASP A 58 13.74 -0.50 17.59
N THR A 59 13.33 -1.76 17.78
CA THR A 59 12.22 -2.36 17.02
C THR A 59 10.90 -1.59 17.17
N GLY A 60 10.60 -1.07 18.36
CA GLY A 60 9.39 -0.31 18.62
C GLY A 60 9.41 1.04 17.90
N GLU A 61 10.56 1.71 17.91
CA GLU A 61 10.76 2.97 17.20
C GLU A 61 10.71 2.77 15.67
N ILE A 62 11.29 1.68 15.15
CA ILE A 62 11.17 1.32 13.72
C ILE A 62 9.69 1.15 13.32
N MET A 63 8.90 0.45 14.14
CA MET A 63 7.46 0.29 13.87
C MET A 63 6.74 1.64 13.91
N HIS A 64 7.04 2.48 14.89
CA HIS A 64 6.45 3.81 14.99
C HIS A 64 6.79 4.71 13.79
N CYS A 65 8.06 4.73 13.39
CA CYS A 65 8.52 5.46 12.21
C CYS A 65 7.89 4.95 10.92
N SER A 66 7.62 3.65 10.82
CA SER A 66 6.92 3.05 9.68
C SER A 66 5.47 3.55 9.57
N VAL A 67 4.75 3.68 10.70
CA VAL A 67 3.39 4.24 10.73
C VAL A 67 3.40 5.72 10.31
N LEU A 68 4.34 6.50 10.82
CA LEU A 68 4.52 7.91 10.43
C LEU A 68 4.81 8.07 8.94
N TYR A 69 5.70 7.23 8.40
CA TYR A 69 6.04 7.20 6.98
C TYR A 69 4.81 6.93 6.10
N GLU A 70 4.04 5.89 6.40
CA GLU A 70 2.85 5.55 5.62
C GLU A 70 1.78 6.65 5.68
N GLU A 71 1.56 7.23 6.87
CA GLU A 71 0.57 8.28 7.06
C GLU A 71 0.97 9.59 6.35
N LEU A 72 2.26 9.97 6.42
CA LEU A 72 2.78 11.14 5.72
C LEU A 72 2.72 10.95 4.20
N LYS A 73 3.16 9.79 3.70
CA LYS A 73 3.12 9.44 2.27
C LYS A 73 1.70 9.56 1.72
N ARG A 74 0.72 8.99 2.44
CA ARG A 74 -0.68 9.02 2.04
C ARG A 74 -1.27 10.43 2.05
N ARG A 75 -0.95 11.26 3.06
CA ARG A 75 -1.64 12.56 3.27
C ARG A 75 -0.99 13.76 2.60
N ALA A 76 0.33 13.75 2.44
CA ALA A 76 1.07 14.91 1.93
C ALA A 76 1.62 14.69 0.52
N PHE A 77 1.66 13.44 0.05
CA PHE A 77 2.28 13.05 -1.22
C PHE A 77 1.39 12.11 -2.04
N ASP A 78 0.10 12.01 -1.74
CA ASP A 78 -0.87 11.18 -2.47
C ASP A 78 -0.45 9.71 -2.65
N GLY A 79 0.28 9.16 -1.67
CA GLY A 79 0.81 7.79 -1.72
C GLY A 79 2.13 7.65 -2.51
N ASN A 80 2.68 8.74 -3.07
CA ASN A 80 3.85 8.72 -3.92
C ASN A 80 5.16 8.69 -3.12
N PHE A 81 5.75 7.51 -3.01
CA PHE A 81 7.05 7.32 -2.36
C PHE A 81 8.17 8.18 -2.96
N LYS A 82 8.23 8.32 -4.30
CA LYS A 82 9.31 9.05 -4.97
C LYS A 82 9.31 10.53 -4.55
N GLN A 83 8.13 11.15 -4.51
CA GLN A 83 8.00 12.54 -4.08
C GLN A 83 8.36 12.72 -2.61
N LEU A 84 7.91 11.83 -1.74
CA LEU A 84 8.29 11.84 -0.32
C LEU A 84 9.81 11.75 -0.17
N LYS A 85 10.45 10.78 -0.84
CA LYS A 85 11.90 10.57 -0.77
C LYS A 85 12.67 11.79 -1.27
N THR A 86 12.30 12.34 -2.43
CA THR A 86 12.94 13.54 -2.98
C THR A 86 12.79 14.75 -2.04
N TRP A 87 11.62 14.93 -1.45
CA TRP A 87 11.41 15.99 -0.47
C TRP A 87 12.28 15.77 0.78
N ALA A 88 12.28 14.56 1.35
CA ALA A 88 13.05 14.23 2.55
C ALA A 88 14.56 14.45 2.33
N ASP A 89 15.09 13.98 1.21
CA ASP A 89 16.49 14.17 0.82
C ASP A 89 16.85 15.66 0.72
N THR A 90 15.94 16.48 0.19
CA THR A 90 16.14 17.93 0.10
C THR A 90 16.19 18.58 1.48
N GLN A 91 15.34 18.15 2.42
CA GLN A 91 15.35 18.68 3.79
C GLN A 91 16.63 18.27 4.54
N ILE A 92 17.01 17.00 4.44
CA ILE A 92 18.20 16.45 5.11
C ILE A 92 19.47 17.13 4.59
N ALA A 93 19.59 17.31 3.27
CA ALA A 93 20.72 18.02 2.67
C ALA A 93 20.77 19.51 3.11
N ALA A 94 19.62 20.16 3.29
CA ALA A 94 19.55 21.54 3.77
C ALA A 94 19.98 21.68 5.24
N GLU A 95 19.83 20.63 6.04
CA GLU A 95 20.25 20.58 7.45
C GLU A 95 21.73 20.21 7.64
N GLY A 96 22.44 19.80 6.57
CA GLY A 96 23.88 19.56 6.58
C GLY A 96 24.32 18.20 7.16
N TYR A 97 23.46 17.19 7.09
CA TYR A 97 23.78 15.80 7.43
C TYR A 97 24.48 15.05 6.29
#